data_AF-A0A4R8HZ92-F1
#
_entry.id   AF-A0A4R8HZ92-F1
#
_cell.length_a   1.000
_cell.length_b   1.000
_cell.length_c   1.000
_cell.angle_alpha   90.00
_cell.angle_beta   90.00
_cell.angle_gamma   90.00
#
_symmetry.space_group_name_H-M   'P 1'
#
loop_
_entity.id
_entity.type
_entity.pdbx_description
1 polymer ?
#
loop_
_entity_poly.entity_id
_entity_poly.type
_entity_poly.pdbx_seq_one_letter_code
_entity_poly.pdbx_strand_id
1 'polypeptide(L)'
;MTRVDPPSSPGGDAGSPSQGGLGPISIAECRELTPQLRRDLETLDYELRGAANRLLAEVDDAKGDAATFLRAATTVLLSVAAGLMETASERAHEPVDVAAFKNAAEDAAQWAKSRKLRDLLADDE
;
A
#
# COMPACT_ATOMS: atom_id res chain seq x y z
N MET A 1 -34.70 -56.28 -10.27
CA MET A 1 -33.58 -56.00 -9.35
C MET A 1 -32.42 -55.47 -10.17
N THR A 2 -32.29 -54.15 -10.23
CA THR A 2 -31.14 -53.45 -10.81
C THR A 2 -30.99 -52.17 -10.01
N ARG A 3 -29.98 -52.15 -9.11
CA ARG A 3 -29.62 -51.01 -8.28
C ARG A 3 -28.99 -49.94 -9.17
N VAL A 4 -29.46 -48.70 -9.05
CA VAL A 4 -28.82 -47.51 -9.62
C VAL A 4 -28.10 -46.83 -8.46
N ASP A 5 -26.77 -46.86 -8.46
CA ASP A 5 -25.95 -46.08 -7.55
C ASP A 5 -25.95 -44.60 -7.97
N PRO A 6 -26.11 -43.64 -7.05
CA PRO A 6 -25.92 -42.22 -7.34
C PRO A 6 -24.42 -41.86 -7.30
N PRO A 7 -23.92 -40.95 -8.16
CA PRO A 7 -22.58 -40.41 -7.97
C PRO A 7 -22.56 -39.50 -6.74
N SER A 8 -21.69 -39.88 -5.79
CA SER A 8 -21.31 -39.08 -4.64
C SER A 8 -20.67 -37.76 -5.07
N SER A 9 -21.16 -36.65 -4.55
CA SER A 9 -20.43 -35.38 -4.51
C SER A 9 -19.33 -35.45 -3.44
N PRO A 10 -18.08 -35.09 -3.75
CA PRO A 10 -17.17 -34.55 -2.77
C PRO A 10 -17.22 -33.02 -2.84
N GLY A 11 -17.73 -32.41 -1.78
CA GLY A 11 -17.32 -31.06 -1.42
C GLY A 11 -15.81 -31.04 -1.17
N GLY A 12 -15.17 -29.96 -1.58
CA GLY A 12 -13.74 -29.77 -1.40
C GLY A 12 -13.36 -28.42 -1.95
N ASP A 13 -13.44 -27.40 -1.07
CA ASP A 13 -12.68 -26.17 -1.20
C ASP A 13 -11.23 -26.50 -1.57
N ALA A 14 -10.87 -26.19 -2.81
CA ALA A 14 -9.51 -25.85 -3.16
C ALA A 14 -9.61 -24.41 -3.63
N GLY A 15 -9.23 -23.50 -2.74
CA GLY A 15 -9.33 -22.06 -2.91
C GLY A 15 -8.87 -21.66 -4.30
N SER A 16 -9.73 -20.91 -4.99
CA SER A 16 -9.26 -20.09 -6.09
C SER A 16 -8.17 -19.19 -5.49
N PRO A 17 -6.91 -19.25 -5.97
CA PRO A 17 -6.00 -18.16 -5.71
C PRO A 17 -6.69 -16.93 -6.27
N SER A 18 -6.82 -15.92 -5.41
CA SER A 18 -7.38 -14.61 -5.70
C SER A 18 -7.04 -14.21 -7.14
N GLN A 19 -8.07 -13.96 -7.93
CA GLN A 19 -7.93 -13.44 -9.30
C GLN A 19 -6.90 -12.31 -9.30
N GLY A 20 -5.79 -12.55 -9.99
CA GLY A 20 -4.68 -11.63 -10.10
C GLY A 20 -5.09 -10.40 -10.89
N GLY A 21 -5.49 -9.35 -10.18
CA GLY A 21 -5.33 -7.98 -10.66
C GLY A 21 -3.99 -7.46 -10.19
N LEU A 22 -3.25 -6.77 -11.07
CA LEU A 22 -2.04 -6.05 -10.73
C LEU A 22 -2.36 -4.83 -9.84
N GLY A 23 -2.72 -5.11 -8.60
CA GLY A 23 -2.85 -4.13 -7.55
C GLY A 23 -1.50 -3.75 -6.94
N PRO A 24 -1.42 -2.62 -6.21
CA PRO A 24 -0.24 -2.32 -5.42
C PRO A 24 -0.01 -3.45 -4.39
N ILE A 25 1.25 -3.87 -4.24
CA ILE A 25 1.61 -4.86 -3.22
C ILE A 25 1.57 -4.24 -1.82
N SER A 26 1.24 -5.06 -0.82
CA SER A 26 1.20 -4.67 0.59
C SER A 26 2.58 -4.36 1.18
N ILE A 27 2.63 -3.69 2.33
CA ILE A 27 3.90 -3.43 3.03
C ILE A 27 4.61 -4.73 3.43
N ALA A 28 3.85 -5.78 3.75
CA ALA A 28 4.41 -7.10 4.03
C ALA A 28 5.12 -7.68 2.80
N GLU A 29 4.47 -7.63 1.63
CA GLU A 29 5.05 -8.11 0.37
C GLU A 29 6.27 -7.29 -0.06
N CYS A 30 6.29 -5.98 0.20
CA CYS A 30 7.46 -5.13 -0.03
C CYS A 30 8.73 -5.63 0.72
N ARG A 31 8.57 -6.30 1.87
CA ARG A 31 9.71 -6.81 2.67
C ARG A 31 10.33 -8.07 2.09
N GLU A 32 9.52 -8.87 1.41
CA GLU A 32 9.91 -10.12 0.77
C GLU A 32 10.52 -9.91 -0.63
N LEU A 33 10.54 -8.66 -1.11
CA LEU A 33 11.22 -8.31 -2.36
C LEU A 33 12.73 -8.59 -2.31
N THR A 34 13.33 -8.66 -3.50
CA THR A 34 14.78 -8.82 -3.61
C THR A 34 15.52 -7.75 -2.79
N PRO A 35 16.66 -8.08 -2.16
CA PRO A 35 17.33 -7.14 -1.26
C PRO A 35 17.71 -5.80 -1.89
N GLN A 36 18.00 -5.78 -3.20
CA GLN A 36 18.31 -4.56 -3.92
C GLN A 36 17.07 -3.67 -4.07
N LEU A 37 15.98 -4.23 -4.62
CA LEU A 37 14.74 -3.48 -4.81
C LEU A 37 14.18 -2.95 -3.49
N ARG A 38 14.25 -3.75 -2.42
CA ARG A 38 13.84 -3.30 -1.07
C ARG A 38 14.62 -2.07 -0.62
N ARG A 39 15.95 -2.05 -0.78
CA ARG A 39 16.78 -0.89 -0.42
C ARG A 39 16.45 0.36 -1.24
N ASP A 40 16.20 0.17 -2.54
CA ASP A 40 15.83 1.27 -3.42
C ASP A 40 14.49 1.88 -2.98
N LEU A 41 13.51 1.05 -2.60
CA LEU A 41 12.22 1.50 -2.05
C LEU A 41 12.34 2.15 -0.67
N GLU A 42 13.20 1.63 0.20
CA GLU A 42 13.52 2.25 1.51
C GLU A 42 14.16 3.63 1.34
N THR A 43 15.03 3.78 0.34
CA THR A 43 15.63 5.08 -0.01
C THR A 43 14.57 6.06 -0.49
N LEU A 44 13.65 5.61 -1.35
CA LEU A 44 12.51 6.42 -1.81
C LEU A 44 11.62 6.87 -0.64
N ASP A 45 11.26 5.97 0.29
CA ASP A 45 10.50 6.33 1.51
C ASP A 45 11.23 7.39 2.33
N TYR A 46 12.55 7.23 2.52
CA TYR A 46 13.37 8.19 3.25
C TYR A 46 13.40 9.57 2.58
N GLU A 47 13.61 9.63 1.26
CA GLU A 47 13.66 10.88 0.51
C GLU A 47 12.33 11.62 0.51
N LEU A 48 11.21 10.90 0.32
CA LEU A 48 9.86 11.48 0.34
C LEU A 48 9.52 12.06 1.72
N ARG A 49 9.84 11.34 2.80
CA ARG A 49 9.68 11.87 4.17
C ARG A 49 10.54 13.10 4.40
N GLY A 50 11.80 13.07 3.96
CA GLY A 50 12.70 14.21 4.05
C GLY A 50 12.15 15.44 3.33
N ALA A 51 11.62 15.28 2.12
CA ALA A 51 10.99 16.35 1.37
C ALA A 51 9.74 16.90 2.07
N ALA A 52 8.84 16.02 2.54
CA ALA A 52 7.63 16.44 3.26
C ALA A 52 7.94 17.21 4.54
N ASN A 53 8.94 16.76 5.32
CA ASN A 53 9.35 17.43 6.55
C ASN A 53 9.99 18.80 6.31
N ARG A 54 10.80 18.95 5.24
CA ARG A 54 11.36 20.25 4.86
C ARG A 54 10.25 21.24 4.50
N LEU A 55 9.30 20.82 3.66
CA LEU A 55 8.17 21.66 3.27
C LEU A 55 7.28 22.02 4.48
N LEU A 56 7.08 21.09 5.42
CA LEU A 56 6.37 21.37 6.66
C LEU A 56 7.09 22.43 7.50
N ALA A 57 8.41 22.33 7.65
CA ALA A 57 9.20 23.33 8.36
C ALA A 57 9.10 24.72 7.70
N GLU A 58 9.11 24.79 6.37
CA GLU A 58 8.90 26.05 5.65
C GLU A 58 7.50 26.66 5.90
N VAL A 59 6.46 25.82 6.00
CA VAL A 59 5.11 26.26 6.38
C VAL A 59 5.08 26.79 7.81
N ASP A 60 5.73 26.10 8.74
CA ASP A 60 5.81 26.50 10.14
C ASP A 60 6.58 27.83 10.32
N ASP A 61 7.72 27.98 9.63
CA ASP A 61 8.53 29.21 9.60
C ASP A 61 7.73 30.40 9.05
N ALA A 62 6.88 30.14 8.05
CA ALA A 62 5.96 31.13 7.48
C ALA A 62 4.69 31.37 8.35
N LYS A 63 4.55 30.68 9.50
CA LYS A 63 3.36 30.68 10.36
C LYS A 63 2.08 30.29 9.61
N GLY A 64 2.20 29.39 8.65
CA GLY A 64 1.09 28.83 7.89
C GLY A 64 0.29 27.80 8.67
N ASP A 65 -0.76 27.27 8.04
CA ASP A 65 -1.58 26.19 8.59
C ASP A 65 -1.00 24.82 8.23
N ALA A 66 -0.20 24.27 9.15
CA ALA A 66 0.40 22.94 9.05
C ALA A 66 -0.64 21.83 8.82
N ALA A 67 -1.82 21.92 9.42
CA ALA A 67 -2.84 20.89 9.28
C ALA A 67 -3.43 20.89 7.86
N THR A 68 -3.66 22.07 7.29
CA THR A 68 -4.09 22.21 5.90
C THR A 68 -3.00 21.74 4.93
N PHE A 69 -1.74 22.10 5.18
CA PHE A 69 -0.60 21.60 4.38
C PHE A 69 -0.55 20.07 4.36
N LEU A 70 -0.59 19.42 5.53
CA LEU A 70 -0.51 17.96 5.62
C LEU A 70 -1.66 17.26 4.89
N ARG A 71 -2.89 17.81 4.97
CA ARG A 71 -4.04 17.29 4.21
C ARG A 71 -3.84 17.42 2.70
N ALA A 72 -3.39 18.59 2.23
CA ALA A 72 -3.13 18.82 0.82
C ALA A 72 -1.99 17.92 0.29
N ALA A 73 -0.89 17.83 1.03
CA ALA A 73 0.24 16.96 0.71
C ALA A 73 -0.18 15.49 0.61
N THR A 74 -1.07 15.02 1.51
CA THR A 74 -1.63 13.66 1.46
C THR A 74 -2.36 13.41 0.15
N THR A 75 -3.21 14.35 -0.30
CA THR A 75 -3.92 14.23 -1.59
C THR A 75 -2.94 14.18 -2.76
N VAL A 76 -1.90 15.01 -2.76
CA VAL A 76 -0.88 15.01 -3.81
C VAL A 76 -0.14 13.67 -3.87
N LEU A 77 0.30 13.15 -2.73
CA LEU A 77 1.01 11.86 -2.66
C LEU A 77 0.13 10.69 -3.12
N LEU A 78 -1.16 10.69 -2.76
CA LEU A 78 -2.12 9.69 -3.25
C LEU A 78 -2.33 9.79 -4.77
N SER A 79 -2.37 11.01 -5.32
CA SER A 79 -2.46 11.21 -6.77
C SER A 79 -1.21 10.69 -7.50
N VAL A 80 -0.01 10.90 -6.94
CA VAL A 80 1.23 10.35 -7.50
C VAL A 80 1.19 8.82 -7.47
N ALA A 81 0.79 8.22 -6.35
CA ALA A 81 0.66 6.76 -6.23
C ALA A 81 -0.37 6.18 -7.22
N ALA A 82 -1.50 6.85 -7.43
CA ALA A 82 -2.49 6.43 -8.42
C ALA A 82 -1.92 6.46 -9.86
N GLY A 83 -1.15 7.49 -10.22
CA GLY A 83 -0.48 7.57 -11.52
C GLY A 83 0.61 6.49 -11.74
N LEU A 84 1.32 6.11 -10.67
CA LEU A 84 2.25 4.97 -10.72
C LEU A 84 1.51 3.65 -11.00
N MET A 85 0.36 3.45 -10.36
CA MET A 85 -0.47 2.28 -10.59
C MET A 85 -1.04 2.26 -12.01
N GLU A 86 -1.53 3.41 -12.52
CA GLU A 86 -1.99 3.52 -13.91
C GLU A 86 -0.87 3.15 -14.90
N THR A 87 0.34 3.66 -14.69
CA THR A 87 1.51 3.29 -15.50
C THR A 87 1.81 1.79 -15.45
N ALA A 88 1.67 1.16 -14.28
CA ALA A 88 1.88 -0.28 -14.12
C ALA A 88 0.80 -1.09 -14.85
N SER A 89 -0.47 -0.71 -14.71
CA SER A 89 -1.62 -1.28 -15.41
C SER A 89 -1.47 -1.19 -16.93
N GLU A 90 -1.07 -0.02 -17.45
CA GLU A 90 -0.80 0.18 -18.88
C GLU A 90 0.28 -0.76 -19.40
N ARG A 91 1.41 -0.86 -18.69
CA ARG A 91 2.53 -1.74 -19.09
C ARG A 91 2.12 -3.22 -19.12
N ALA A 92 1.24 -3.61 -18.22
CA ALA A 92 0.75 -4.98 -18.13
C ALA A 92 -0.49 -5.26 -18.99
N HIS A 93 -1.05 -4.23 -19.64
CA HIS A 93 -2.28 -4.34 -20.43
C HIS A 93 -3.49 -4.83 -19.60
N GLU A 94 -3.54 -4.44 -18.33
CA GLU A 94 -4.64 -4.74 -17.42
C GLU A 94 -5.35 -3.44 -17.00
N PRO A 95 -6.66 -3.49 -16.67
CA PRO A 95 -7.34 -2.32 -16.14
C PRO A 95 -6.83 -1.97 -14.74
N VAL A 96 -6.92 -0.69 -14.39
CA VAL A 96 -6.61 -0.22 -13.04
C VAL A 96 -7.63 -0.78 -12.03
N ASP A 97 -7.14 -1.52 -11.04
CA ASP A 97 -7.95 -1.98 -9.91
C ASP A 97 -8.00 -0.93 -8.79
N VAL A 98 -9.04 -0.08 -8.84
CA VAL A 98 -9.28 0.96 -7.83
C VAL A 98 -9.56 0.38 -6.44
N ALA A 99 -10.12 -0.83 -6.35
CA ALA A 99 -10.38 -1.47 -5.06
C ALA A 99 -9.06 -1.92 -4.41
N ALA A 100 -8.16 -2.53 -5.20
CA ALA A 100 -6.83 -2.89 -4.73
C ALA A 100 -6.03 -1.65 -4.27
N PHE A 101 -6.13 -0.53 -5.00
CA PHE A 101 -5.51 0.73 -4.57
C PHE A 101 -5.99 1.20 -3.19
N LYS A 102 -7.31 1.19 -2.95
CA LYS A 102 -7.89 1.59 -1.67
C LYS A 102 -7.41 0.70 -0.52
N ASN A 103 -7.37 -0.62 -0.74
CA ASN A 103 -6.90 -1.57 0.25
C ASN A 103 -5.42 -1.34 0.60
N ALA A 104 -4.57 -1.10 -0.40
CA ALA A 104 -3.16 -0.80 -0.18
C ALA A 104 -2.96 0.55 0.56
N ALA A 105 -3.76 1.57 0.23
CA ALA A 105 -3.74 2.84 0.95
C ALA A 105 -4.17 2.69 2.42
N GLU A 106 -5.15 1.83 2.70
CA GLU A 106 -5.55 1.50 4.07
C GLU A 106 -4.46 0.73 4.83
N ASP A 107 -3.83 -0.27 4.21
CA ASP A 107 -2.68 -1.00 4.78
C ASP A 107 -1.53 -0.04 5.14
N ALA A 108 -1.17 0.86 4.22
CA ALA A 108 -0.14 1.88 4.46
C ALA A 108 -0.50 2.81 5.64
N ALA A 109 -1.77 3.19 5.78
CA ALA A 109 -2.25 4.02 6.89
C ALA A 109 -2.16 3.27 8.24
N GLN A 110 -2.56 1.99 8.29
CA GLN A 110 -2.43 1.17 9.50
C GLN A 110 -0.96 0.91 9.86
N TRP A 111 -0.10 0.71 8.86
CA TRP A 111 1.33 0.58 9.05
C TRP A 111 1.94 1.85 9.65
N ALA A 112 1.62 3.03 9.11
CA ALA A 112 2.09 4.30 9.63
C ALA A 112 1.67 4.53 11.08
N LYS A 113 0.42 4.21 11.43
CA LYS A 113 -0.09 4.25 12.81
C LYS A 113 0.71 3.32 13.73
N SER A 114 0.96 2.10 13.29
CA SER A 114 1.72 1.10 14.06
C SER A 114 3.18 1.51 14.26
N ARG A 115 3.82 2.11 13.25
CA ARG A 115 5.18 2.64 13.36
C ARG A 115 5.27 3.78 14.35
N LYS A 116 4.34 4.75 14.28
CA LYS A 116 4.27 5.86 15.25
C LYS A 116 4.12 5.37 16.69
N LEU A 117 3.31 4.33 16.91
CA LEU A 117 3.16 3.71 18.24
C LEU A 117 4.46 3.07 18.72
N ARG A 118 5.23 2.40 17.85
CA ARG A 118 6.53 1.82 18.22
C ARG A 118 7.56 2.90 18.52
N ASP A 119 7.62 3.95 17.71
CA ASP A 119 8.56 5.06 17.92
C ASP A 119 8.27 5.75 19.27
N LEU A 120 6.99 6.00 19.60
CA LEU A 120 6.59 6.55 20.90
C LEU A 120 6.95 5.64 22.08
N LEU A 121 6.86 4.31 21.93
CA LEU A 121 7.23 3.37 22.99
C LEU A 121 8.75 3.22 23.15
N ALA A 122 9.52 3.47 22.10
CA ALA A 122 10.98 3.43 22.13
C ALA A 122 11.62 4.71 22.67
N ASP A 123 10.92 5.85 22.56
CA ASP A 123 11.34 7.13 23.15
C ASP A 123 11.09 7.21 24.68
N ASP A 124 10.30 6.27 25.23
CA ASP A 124 10.00 6.14 26.67
C ASP A 124 11.01 5.25 27.44
N GLU A 125 12.02 4.66 26.76
CA GLU A 125 13.12 3.84 27.34
C GLU A 125 14.45 4.60 27.43
#